data_AF-A0A430LRC1-F1
#
_entry.id   AF-A0A430LRC1-F1
#
_cell.length_a   1.000
_cell.length_b   1.000
_cell.length_c   1.000
_cell.angle_alpha   90.00
_cell.angle_beta   90.00
_cell.angle_gamma   90.00
#
_symmetry.space_group_name_H-M   'P 1'
#
loop_
_entity.id
_entity.type
_entity.pdbx_description
1 polymer ?
#
loop_
_entity_poly.entity_id
_entity_poly.type
_entity_poly.pdbx_seq_one_letter_code
_entity_poly.pdbx_strand_id
1 'polypeptide(L)'
;MLQRVAAIQSGPAIRQFCSLVAARRDRTTDMGLFQTQSQGVERAMELWRSLRLITDKSALNNFTSRLVQYQMALAVDNTKQGRIRADPVEINKMMDKFGFSASDRTKFQHQVTQGRFWRLVCGHFPGLLCLIPFKSAKPYCLSGRDYLSMRGGELERFAQLVNTPFVERICQACEALIDMVLGVKDDMMFKWEKEHPALLSWEKSLSDDILLSLLQPHEFCEENQYDDDEFPDWAKPTAEATHQVMG
;
A
#
# COMPACT_ATOMS: atom_id res chain seq x y z
N MET A 1 -4.62 19.83 12.71
CA MET A 1 -5.54 19.16 11.76
C MET A 1 -5.23 19.54 10.30
N LEU A 2 -5.38 20.80 9.89
CA LEU A 2 -5.15 21.24 8.50
C LEU A 2 -3.78 20.85 7.94
N GLN A 3 -2.72 20.91 8.75
CA GLN A 3 -1.38 20.47 8.34
C GLN A 3 -1.31 18.97 7.99
N ARG A 4 -2.08 18.10 8.65
CA ARG A 4 -2.13 16.67 8.33
C ARG A 4 -2.80 16.44 6.97
N VAL A 5 -3.91 17.13 6.74
CA VAL A 5 -4.65 17.08 5.46
C VAL A 5 -3.78 17.62 4.33
N ALA A 6 -3.14 18.78 4.53
CA ALA A 6 -2.24 19.39 3.57
C ALA A 6 -1.04 18.48 3.26
N ALA A 7 -0.49 17.76 4.25
CA ALA A 7 0.62 16.85 4.03
C ALA A 7 0.26 15.69 3.08
N ILE A 8 -0.94 15.12 3.20
CA ILE A 8 -1.42 14.03 2.32
C ILE A 8 -1.62 14.51 0.87
N GLN A 9 -2.06 15.76 0.70
CA GLN A 9 -2.31 16.34 -0.63
C GLN A 9 -1.06 16.98 -1.24
N SER A 10 0.09 16.87 -0.58
CA SER A 10 1.28 17.61 -0.96
C SER A 10 2.16 16.86 -1.96
N GLY A 11 2.98 17.61 -2.72
CA GLY A 11 4.02 17.05 -3.58
C GLY A 11 4.92 16.01 -2.89
N PRO A 12 5.38 16.20 -1.64
CA PRO A 12 6.06 15.14 -0.87
C PRO A 12 5.30 13.81 -0.76
N ALA A 13 3.97 13.83 -0.58
CA ALA A 13 3.17 12.61 -0.52
C ALA A 13 3.06 11.95 -1.90
N ILE A 14 2.92 12.74 -2.97
CA ILE A 14 2.96 12.25 -4.36
C ILE A 14 4.30 11.55 -4.63
N ARG A 15 5.42 12.21 -4.33
CA ARG A 15 6.76 11.63 -4.53
C ARG A 15 6.94 10.36 -3.71
N GLN A 16 6.42 10.33 -2.49
CA GLN A 16 6.45 9.13 -1.65
C GLN A 16 5.70 7.98 -2.35
N PHE A 17 4.51 8.23 -2.89
CA PHE A 17 3.77 7.24 -3.67
C PHE A 17 4.54 6.77 -4.91
N CYS A 18 5.04 7.69 -5.75
CA CYS A 18 5.85 7.33 -6.93
C CYS A 18 7.10 6.52 -6.54
N SER A 19 7.73 6.85 -5.42
CA SER A 19 8.89 6.10 -4.90
C SER A 19 8.52 4.67 -4.49
N LEU A 20 7.31 4.44 -3.95
CA LEU A 20 6.84 3.09 -3.62
C LEU A 20 6.60 2.25 -4.88
N VAL A 21 6.00 2.85 -5.91
CA VAL A 21 5.82 2.22 -7.21
C VAL A 21 7.18 1.85 -7.81
N ALA A 22 8.12 2.80 -7.86
CA ALA A 22 9.47 2.53 -8.37
C ALA A 22 10.20 1.43 -7.58
N ALA A 23 10.07 1.43 -6.24
CA ALA A 23 10.64 0.37 -5.41
C ALA A 23 10.03 -1.01 -5.72
N ARG A 24 8.72 -1.09 -6.01
CA ARG A 24 8.09 -2.34 -6.43
C ARG A 24 8.65 -2.86 -7.76
N ARG A 25 9.00 -1.97 -8.69
CA ARG A 25 9.60 -2.35 -10.00
C ARG A 25 11.02 -2.86 -9.89
N ASP A 26 11.71 -2.49 -8.82
CA ASP A 26 13.07 -2.95 -8.60
C ASP A 26 13.06 -4.45 -8.30
N ARG A 27 13.67 -5.25 -9.19
CA ARG A 27 13.77 -6.72 -9.09
C ARG A 27 14.51 -7.19 -7.84
N THR A 28 15.23 -6.32 -7.15
CA THR A 28 15.88 -6.62 -5.87
C THR A 28 14.93 -6.53 -4.68
N THR A 29 13.72 -6.00 -4.88
CA THR A 29 12.73 -5.80 -3.84
C THR A 29 11.76 -6.99 -3.77
N ASP A 30 11.97 -7.87 -2.81
CA ASP A 30 11.01 -8.95 -2.54
C ASP A 30 9.77 -8.44 -1.79
N MET A 31 8.64 -8.38 -2.48
CA MET A 31 7.32 -8.06 -1.91
C MET A 31 6.42 -9.31 -1.75
N GLY A 32 6.99 -10.52 -1.84
CA GLY A 32 6.28 -11.81 -1.75
C GLY A 32 5.63 -12.10 -0.38
N LEU A 33 5.79 -11.20 0.61
CA LEU A 33 5.29 -11.33 1.98
C LEU A 33 3.76 -11.50 2.08
N PHE A 34 3.01 -11.20 1.01
CA PHE A 34 1.56 -11.22 1.00
C PHE A 34 0.92 -12.38 0.21
N GLN A 35 1.68 -13.23 -0.47
CA GLN A 35 1.14 -14.23 -1.41
C GLN A 35 0.57 -15.52 -0.75
N THR A 36 0.31 -15.53 0.55
CA THR A 36 -0.21 -16.73 1.25
C THR A 36 -1.74 -16.83 1.15
N GLN A 37 -2.26 -18.05 0.96
CA GLN A 37 -3.71 -18.32 0.88
C GLN A 37 -4.42 -18.46 2.23
N SER A 38 -3.69 -18.37 3.34
CA SER A 38 -4.26 -18.47 4.70
C SER A 38 -5.29 -17.37 4.97
N GLN A 39 -6.23 -17.65 5.87
CA GLN A 39 -7.29 -16.73 6.27
C GLN A 39 -7.37 -16.55 7.79
N GLY A 40 -8.11 -15.51 8.22
CA GLY A 40 -8.42 -15.28 9.64
C GLY A 40 -7.18 -15.12 10.52
N VAL A 41 -7.19 -15.75 11.70
CA VAL A 41 -6.10 -15.64 12.68
C VAL A 41 -4.79 -16.22 12.14
N GLU A 42 -4.84 -17.32 11.37
CA GLU A 42 -3.65 -17.95 10.79
C GLU A 42 -2.91 -16.97 9.85
N ARG A 43 -3.66 -16.28 8.98
CA ARG A 43 -3.11 -15.21 8.14
C ARG A 43 -2.44 -14.10 8.95
N ALA A 44 -3.06 -13.68 10.05
CA ALA A 44 -2.47 -12.67 10.92
C ALA A 44 -1.13 -13.12 11.54
N MET A 45 -0.98 -14.42 11.85
CA MET A 45 0.27 -14.97 12.40
C MET A 45 1.38 -15.06 11.36
N GLU A 46 1.05 -15.45 10.12
CA GLU A 46 2.01 -15.46 9.01
C GLU A 46 2.51 -14.04 8.72
N LEU A 47 1.58 -13.09 8.63
CA LEU A 47 1.90 -11.67 8.49
C LEU A 47 2.79 -11.15 9.64
N TRP A 48 2.56 -11.59 10.88
CA TRP A 48 3.43 -11.23 12.00
C TRP A 48 4.86 -11.76 11.84
N ARG A 49 5.03 -12.98 11.31
CA ARG A 49 6.38 -13.52 11.01
C ARG A 49 7.06 -12.68 9.94
N SER A 50 6.35 -12.33 8.86
CA SER A 50 6.84 -11.43 7.82
C SER A 50 7.29 -10.08 8.38
N LEU A 51 6.50 -9.48 9.28
CA LEU A 51 6.83 -8.21 9.92
C LEU A 51 8.17 -8.24 10.67
N ARG A 52 8.54 -9.39 11.24
CA ARG A 52 9.80 -9.54 11.98
C ARG A 52 11.04 -9.56 11.07
N LEU A 53 10.86 -9.88 9.80
CA LEU A 53 11.93 -9.86 8.80
C LEU A 53 12.20 -8.44 8.29
N ILE A 54 11.31 -7.50 8.56
CA ILE A 54 11.48 -6.09 8.20
C ILE A 54 12.40 -5.42 9.22
N THR A 55 13.70 -5.35 8.90
CA THR A 55 14.73 -4.84 9.83
C THR A 55 15.12 -3.39 9.57
N ASP A 56 15.05 -2.93 8.32
CA ASP A 56 15.66 -1.66 7.90
C ASP A 56 14.65 -0.51 7.84
N LYS A 57 15.11 0.71 8.12
CA LYS A 57 14.27 1.93 8.14
C LYS A 57 14.13 2.59 6.75
N SER A 58 13.79 1.82 5.73
CA SER A 58 13.51 2.35 4.39
C SER A 58 12.05 2.85 4.26
N ALA A 59 11.76 3.67 3.25
CA ALA A 59 10.39 4.12 2.95
C ALA A 59 9.48 2.93 2.65
N LEU A 60 9.97 1.99 1.83
CA LEU A 60 9.27 0.75 1.52
C LEU A 60 9.00 -0.08 2.78
N ASN A 61 9.98 -0.29 3.64
CA ASN A 61 9.80 -1.06 4.86
C ASN A 61 8.79 -0.41 5.83
N ASN A 62 8.75 0.93 5.87
CA ASN A 62 7.71 1.65 6.60
C ASN A 62 6.33 1.39 6.00
N PHE A 63 6.20 1.45 4.67
CA PHE A 63 4.95 1.12 3.98
C PHE A 63 4.53 -0.33 4.26
N THR A 64 5.41 -1.29 4.00
CA THR A 64 5.17 -2.72 4.21
C THR A 64 4.80 -3.00 5.66
N SER A 65 5.49 -2.41 6.64
CA SER A 65 5.14 -2.58 8.06
C SER A 65 3.72 -2.10 8.36
N ARG A 66 3.32 -0.92 7.85
CA ARG A 66 1.97 -0.39 8.03
C ARG A 66 0.92 -1.25 7.34
N LEU A 67 1.19 -1.70 6.12
CA LEU A 67 0.30 -2.56 5.35
C LEU A 67 0.13 -3.92 6.03
N VAL A 68 1.21 -4.53 6.52
CA VAL A 68 1.18 -5.76 7.30
C VAL A 68 0.33 -5.58 8.57
N GLN A 69 0.56 -4.53 9.35
CA GLN A 69 -0.26 -4.21 10.52
C GLN A 69 -1.74 -4.07 10.14
N TYR A 70 -2.05 -3.32 9.08
CA TYR A 70 -3.40 -3.12 8.56
C TYR A 70 -4.07 -4.46 8.22
N GLN A 71 -3.37 -5.33 7.49
CA GLN A 71 -3.87 -6.65 7.08
C GLN A 71 -4.00 -7.62 8.26
N MET A 72 -3.09 -7.58 9.25
CA MET A 72 -3.24 -8.35 10.49
C MET A 72 -4.52 -7.98 11.23
N ALA A 73 -4.80 -6.67 11.35
CA ALA A 73 -6.03 -6.19 11.97
C ALA A 73 -7.27 -6.60 11.16
N LEU A 74 -7.21 -6.53 9.83
CA LEU A 74 -8.28 -7.01 8.95
C LEU A 74 -8.56 -8.50 9.15
N ALA A 75 -7.52 -9.32 9.10
CA ALA A 75 -7.66 -10.77 9.22
C ALA A 75 -8.23 -11.18 10.58
N VAL A 76 -7.78 -10.57 11.69
CA VAL A 76 -8.34 -10.83 13.03
C VAL A 76 -9.76 -10.30 13.18
N ASP A 77 -10.06 -9.10 12.65
CA ASP A 77 -11.38 -8.51 12.83
C ASP A 77 -12.45 -9.22 12.00
N ASN A 78 -12.08 -9.83 10.86
CA ASN A 78 -12.99 -10.62 10.04
C ASN A 78 -13.44 -11.93 10.72
N THR A 79 -12.72 -12.42 11.75
CA THR A 79 -13.15 -13.63 12.50
C THR A 79 -14.22 -13.33 13.55
N LYS A 80 -14.55 -12.06 13.79
CA LYS A 80 -15.52 -11.66 14.81
C LYS A 80 -16.93 -12.18 14.55
N GLN A 81 -17.33 -12.45 13.31
CA GLN A 81 -18.66 -12.95 12.96
C GLN A 81 -19.80 -12.16 13.64
N GLY A 82 -19.71 -10.82 13.64
CA GLY A 82 -20.70 -9.94 14.30
C GLY A 82 -20.48 -9.69 15.79
N ARG A 83 -19.51 -10.37 16.44
CA ARG A 83 -19.12 -10.10 17.83
C ARG A 83 -18.29 -8.82 17.94
N ILE A 84 -18.22 -8.25 19.15
CA ILE A 84 -17.37 -7.09 19.44
C ILE A 84 -15.88 -7.47 19.36
N ARG A 85 -15.54 -8.70 19.75
CA ARG A 85 -14.16 -9.21 19.86
C ARG A 85 -14.03 -10.55 19.16
N ALA A 86 -12.85 -10.78 18.58
CA ALA A 86 -12.47 -12.08 18.04
C ALA A 86 -12.33 -13.09 19.18
N ASP A 87 -12.50 -14.38 18.88
CA ASP A 87 -12.48 -15.43 19.88
C ASP A 87 -11.08 -15.56 20.52
N PRO A 88 -10.93 -15.27 21.83
CA PRO A 88 -9.63 -15.33 22.49
C PRO A 88 -9.10 -16.77 22.58
N VAL A 89 -9.97 -17.78 22.62
CA VAL A 89 -9.55 -19.19 22.67
C VAL A 89 -8.93 -19.59 21.34
N GLU A 90 -9.57 -19.23 20.23
CA GLU A 90 -9.05 -19.49 18.88
C GLU A 90 -7.71 -18.79 18.66
N ILE A 91 -7.61 -17.51 19.05
CA ILE A 91 -6.36 -16.74 18.96
C ILE A 91 -5.24 -17.40 19.77
N ASN A 92 -5.51 -17.77 21.02
CA ASN A 92 -4.50 -18.39 21.87
C ASN A 92 -4.06 -19.75 21.32
N LYS A 93 -5.00 -20.60 20.86
CA LYS A 93 -4.69 -21.88 20.23
C LYS A 93 -3.80 -21.71 19.00
N MET A 94 -4.07 -20.69 18.18
CA MET A 94 -3.24 -20.40 17.02
C MET A 94 -1.84 -19.89 17.41
N MET A 95 -1.75 -19.02 18.44
CA MET A 95 -0.47 -18.57 18.99
C MET A 95 0.37 -19.76 19.50
N ASP A 96 -0.25 -20.73 20.16
CA ASP A 96 0.42 -21.96 20.60
C ASP A 96 0.92 -22.80 19.42
N LYS A 97 0.09 -23.01 18.38
CA LYS A 97 0.49 -23.70 17.14
C LYS A 97 1.70 -23.02 16.48
N PHE A 98 1.76 -21.69 16.53
CA PHE A 98 2.84 -20.90 15.95
C PHE A 98 4.07 -20.75 16.87
N GLY A 99 4.02 -21.30 18.09
CA GLY A 99 5.14 -21.31 19.04
C GLY A 99 5.41 -19.97 19.73
N PHE A 100 4.37 -19.15 19.96
CA PHE A 100 4.55 -17.81 20.52
C PHE A 100 4.90 -17.85 22.01
N SER A 101 5.99 -17.16 22.36
CA SER A 101 6.29 -16.84 23.77
C SER A 101 5.32 -15.78 24.32
N ALA A 102 5.29 -15.60 25.65
CA ALA A 102 4.52 -14.51 26.28
C ALA A 102 4.88 -13.11 25.73
N SER A 103 6.15 -12.90 25.39
CA SER A 103 6.64 -11.66 24.76
C SER A 103 6.08 -11.50 23.35
N ASP A 104 6.07 -12.58 22.56
CA ASP A 104 5.53 -12.57 21.19
C ASP A 104 4.03 -12.28 21.17
N ARG A 105 3.28 -12.85 22.12
CA ARG A 105 1.83 -12.58 22.26
C ARG A 105 1.56 -11.09 22.50
N THR A 106 2.31 -10.47 23.40
CA THR A 106 2.20 -9.03 23.68
C THR A 106 2.54 -8.19 22.45
N LYS A 107 3.65 -8.52 21.76
CA LYS A 107 4.06 -7.82 20.53
C LYS A 107 3.02 -7.98 19.44
N PHE A 108 2.50 -9.18 19.22
CA PHE A 108 1.44 -9.45 18.24
C PHE A 108 0.20 -8.61 18.51
N GLN A 109 -0.30 -8.59 19.75
CA GLN A 109 -1.46 -7.79 20.13
C GLN A 109 -1.21 -6.29 19.90
N HIS A 110 0.01 -5.83 20.19
CA HIS A 110 0.41 -4.46 19.88
C HIS A 110 0.35 -4.18 18.37
N GLN A 111 0.87 -5.06 17.51
CA GLN A 111 0.84 -4.88 16.05
C GLN A 111 -0.59 -4.89 15.50
N VAL A 112 -1.46 -5.80 15.97
CA VAL A 112 -2.89 -5.80 15.62
C VAL A 112 -3.55 -4.49 16.06
N THR A 113 -3.18 -3.95 17.22
CA THR A 113 -3.71 -2.66 17.71
C THR A 113 -3.22 -1.50 16.85
N GLN A 114 -1.95 -1.47 16.45
CA GLN A 114 -1.45 -0.47 15.48
C GLN A 114 -2.20 -0.57 14.15
N GLY A 115 -2.43 -1.78 13.65
CA GLY A 115 -3.23 -2.03 12.46
C GLY A 115 -4.64 -1.45 12.56
N ARG A 116 -5.32 -1.65 13.68
CA ARG A 116 -6.66 -1.06 13.92
C ARG A 116 -6.61 0.46 13.91
N PHE A 117 -5.58 1.08 14.48
CA PHE A 117 -5.43 2.55 14.39
C PHE A 117 -5.19 3.02 12.97
N TRP A 118 -4.38 2.30 12.17
CA TRP A 118 -4.26 2.62 10.75
C TRP A 118 -5.59 2.52 10.01
N ARG A 119 -6.36 1.45 10.26
CA ARG A 119 -7.71 1.29 9.69
C ARG A 119 -8.64 2.44 10.08
N LEU A 120 -8.59 2.91 11.33
CA LEU A 120 -9.38 4.07 11.77
C LEU A 120 -8.94 5.37 11.10
N VAL A 121 -7.64 5.61 10.95
CA VAL A 121 -7.10 6.80 10.28
C VAL A 121 -7.46 6.79 8.79
N CYS A 122 -7.31 5.65 8.12
CA CYS A 122 -7.60 5.51 6.70
C CYS A 122 -9.12 5.54 6.41
N GLY A 123 -9.95 5.06 7.33
CA GLY A 123 -11.39 4.98 7.13
C GLY A 123 -11.74 4.24 5.83
N HIS A 124 -12.52 4.89 4.97
CA HIS A 124 -12.91 4.37 3.65
C HIS A 124 -11.84 4.55 2.56
N PHE A 125 -10.70 5.16 2.88
CA PHE A 125 -9.59 5.39 1.94
C PHE A 125 -8.32 4.62 2.36
N PRO A 126 -8.25 3.28 2.15
CA PRO A 126 -7.03 2.51 2.38
C PRO A 126 -5.77 3.12 1.72
N GLY A 127 -5.93 3.79 0.56
CA GLY A 127 -4.84 4.45 -0.16
C GLY A 127 -4.06 5.49 0.66
N LEU A 128 -4.66 6.04 1.73
CA LEU A 128 -3.98 6.94 2.66
C LEU A 128 -2.71 6.33 3.30
N LEU A 129 -2.61 5.00 3.38
CA LEU A 129 -1.39 4.32 3.85
C LEU A 129 -0.14 4.71 3.05
N CYS A 130 -0.28 4.92 1.75
CA CYS A 130 0.79 5.30 0.84
C CYS A 130 1.17 6.79 0.96
N LEU A 131 0.23 7.63 1.40
CA LEU A 131 0.35 9.10 1.40
C LEU A 131 0.75 9.66 2.77
N ILE A 132 0.41 8.98 3.86
CA ILE A 132 0.79 9.41 5.20
C ILE A 132 2.33 9.37 5.31
N PRO A 133 3.00 10.47 5.73
CA PRO A 133 4.46 10.55 5.73
C PRO A 133 5.16 9.41 6.49
N PHE A 134 6.15 8.76 5.87
CA PHE A 134 6.97 7.73 6.54
C PHE A 134 7.96 8.31 7.55
N LYS A 135 8.47 9.52 7.29
CA LYS A 135 9.42 10.23 8.15
C LYS A 135 8.97 11.67 8.35
N SER A 136 9.29 12.21 9.54
CA SER A 136 9.13 13.65 9.79
C SER A 136 10.14 14.41 8.95
N ALA A 137 9.64 15.18 7.98
CA ALA A 137 10.44 16.00 7.08
C ALA A 137 9.68 17.29 6.72
N LYS A 138 10.43 18.31 6.30
CA LYS A 138 9.85 19.54 5.76
C LYS A 138 8.93 19.25 4.55
N PRO A 139 7.88 20.06 4.34
CA PRO A 139 7.56 21.29 5.06
C PRO A 139 6.68 21.08 6.30
N TYR A 140 6.04 19.92 6.46
CA TYR A 140 5.03 19.71 7.51
C TYR A 140 5.60 19.12 8.81
N CYS A 141 6.76 18.48 8.77
CA CYS A 141 7.41 17.83 9.92
C CYS A 141 6.51 16.79 10.61
N LEU A 142 5.62 16.15 9.85
CA LEU A 142 4.72 15.09 10.32
C LEU A 142 5.26 13.71 9.98
N SER A 143 4.92 12.74 10.81
CA SER A 143 5.22 11.32 10.67
C SER A 143 3.96 10.49 10.90
N GLY A 144 4.04 9.18 10.65
CA GLY A 144 2.91 8.28 10.95
C GLY A 144 2.42 8.34 12.40
N ARG A 145 3.32 8.61 13.37
CA ARG A 145 2.95 8.76 14.79
C ARG A 145 1.96 9.89 15.02
N ASP A 146 2.08 10.97 14.26
CA ASP A 146 1.21 12.15 14.36
C ASP A 146 -0.21 11.89 13.89
N TYR A 147 -0.41 10.85 13.05
CA TYR A 147 -1.73 10.40 12.62
C TYR A 147 -2.28 9.34 13.60
N LEU A 148 -1.43 8.40 14.02
CA LEU A 148 -1.78 7.38 15.00
C LEU A 148 -2.07 7.93 16.40
N SER A 149 -1.74 9.19 16.69
CA SER A 149 -2.07 9.86 17.94
C SER A 149 -3.45 10.53 17.94
N MET A 150 -4.12 10.66 16.79
CA MET A 150 -5.45 11.28 16.70
C MET A 150 -6.50 10.47 17.47
N ARG A 151 -7.38 11.14 18.22
CA ARG A 151 -8.44 10.49 19.03
C ARG A 151 -9.77 11.23 18.90
N GLY A 152 -10.87 10.49 19.07
CA GLY A 152 -12.22 11.05 19.14
C GLY A 152 -12.53 12.01 17.98
N GLY A 153 -12.99 13.21 18.31
CA GLY A 153 -13.36 14.23 17.32
C GLY A 153 -12.24 14.68 16.37
N GLU A 154 -10.95 14.43 16.69
CA GLU A 154 -9.88 14.65 15.71
C GLU A 154 -9.97 13.69 14.53
N LEU A 155 -10.29 12.41 14.76
CA LEU A 155 -10.43 11.42 13.69
C LEU A 155 -11.63 11.74 12.82
N GLU A 156 -12.76 12.12 13.42
CA GLU A 156 -13.97 12.51 12.69
C GLU A 156 -13.72 13.74 11.81
N ARG A 157 -13.07 14.76 12.38
CA ARG A 157 -12.72 15.98 11.63
C ARG A 157 -11.70 15.70 10.53
N PHE A 158 -10.73 14.82 10.78
CA PHE A 158 -9.79 14.38 9.76
C PHE A 158 -10.51 13.69 8.61
N ALA A 159 -11.36 12.71 8.90
CA ALA A 159 -12.13 11.96 7.91
C ALA A 159 -13.01 12.89 7.05
N GLN A 160 -13.64 13.89 7.64
CA GLN A 160 -14.41 14.90 6.91
C GLN A 160 -13.54 15.73 5.95
N LEU A 161 -12.36 16.17 6.41
CA LEU A 161 -11.49 17.05 5.62
C LEU A 161 -10.72 16.33 4.50
N VAL A 162 -10.48 15.02 4.65
CA VAL A 162 -9.87 14.21 3.59
C VAL A 162 -10.90 13.66 2.61
N ASN A 163 -12.20 13.80 2.87
CA ASN A 163 -13.24 13.38 1.95
C ASN A 163 -13.44 14.42 0.84
N THR A 164 -12.47 14.51 -0.08
CA THR A 164 -12.50 15.41 -1.25
C THR A 164 -12.27 14.63 -2.54
N PRO A 165 -12.78 15.10 -3.69
CA PRO A 165 -12.58 14.40 -4.98
C PRO A 165 -11.09 14.20 -5.32
N PHE A 166 -10.24 15.14 -4.92
CA PHE A 166 -8.79 15.03 -5.10
C PHE A 166 -8.22 13.85 -4.31
N VAL A 167 -8.53 13.78 -3.01
CA VAL A 167 -8.03 12.70 -2.13
C VAL A 167 -8.60 11.35 -2.54
N GLU A 168 -9.87 11.29 -2.94
CA GLU A 168 -10.48 10.07 -3.45
C GLU A 168 -9.71 9.52 -4.65
N ARG A 169 -9.46 10.34 -5.68
CA ARG A 169 -8.76 9.89 -6.90
C ARG A 169 -7.32 9.49 -6.67
N ILE A 170 -6.59 10.19 -5.79
CA ILE A 170 -5.22 9.76 -5.45
C ILE A 170 -5.23 8.50 -4.59
N CYS A 171 -6.21 8.32 -3.71
CA CYS A 171 -6.34 7.09 -2.93
C CYS A 171 -6.65 5.90 -3.83
N GLN A 172 -7.47 6.05 -4.87
CA GLN A 172 -7.70 4.99 -5.87
C GLN A 172 -6.40 4.54 -6.55
N ALA A 173 -5.54 5.48 -6.94
CA ALA A 173 -4.21 5.15 -7.48
C ALA A 173 -3.32 4.42 -6.46
N CYS A 174 -3.33 4.87 -5.21
CA CYS A 174 -2.59 4.23 -4.12
C CYS A 174 -3.13 2.83 -3.79
N GLU A 175 -4.44 2.63 -3.90
CA GLU A 175 -5.11 1.35 -3.67
C GLU A 175 -4.78 0.35 -4.76
N ALA A 176 -4.64 0.77 -6.01
CA ALA A 176 -4.12 -0.11 -7.05
C ALA A 176 -2.72 -0.64 -6.71
N LEU A 177 -1.83 0.19 -6.17
CA LEU A 177 -0.53 -0.28 -5.66
C LEU A 177 -0.68 -1.26 -4.49
N ILE A 178 -1.59 -0.99 -3.56
CA ILE A 178 -1.87 -1.92 -2.45
C ILE A 178 -2.38 -3.26 -2.99
N ASP A 179 -3.33 -3.26 -3.93
CA ASP A 179 -3.86 -4.47 -4.56
C ASP A 179 -2.77 -5.28 -5.25
N MET A 180 -1.89 -4.63 -6.00
CA MET A 180 -0.71 -5.26 -6.61
C MET A 180 0.19 -5.90 -5.55
N VAL A 181 0.49 -5.17 -4.47
CA VAL A 181 1.33 -5.66 -3.37
C VAL A 181 0.69 -6.86 -2.65
N LEU A 182 -0.64 -6.86 -2.53
CA LEU A 182 -1.38 -7.96 -1.90
C LEU A 182 -1.61 -9.14 -2.85
N GLY A 183 -1.26 -9.03 -4.14
CA GLY A 183 -1.54 -10.05 -5.16
C GLY A 183 -3.03 -10.17 -5.50
N VAL A 184 -3.81 -9.12 -5.24
CA VAL A 184 -5.24 -9.04 -5.62
C VAL A 184 -5.39 -8.70 -7.10
N LYS A 185 -4.44 -7.94 -7.65
CA LYS A 185 -4.36 -7.58 -9.07
C LYS A 185 -2.96 -7.85 -9.59
N ASP A 186 -2.88 -8.10 -10.90
CA ASP A 186 -1.62 -8.14 -11.64
C ASP A 186 -0.94 -6.77 -11.64
N ASP A 187 0.34 -6.76 -11.99
CA ASP A 187 1.13 -5.53 -12.06
C ASP A 187 0.60 -4.59 -13.16
N MET A 188 0.10 -3.43 -12.75
CA MET A 188 -0.39 -2.35 -13.62
C MET A 188 0.64 -1.24 -13.70
N MET A 189 0.76 -0.55 -14.85
CA MET A 189 1.66 0.59 -15.02
C MET A 189 0.95 1.91 -14.71
N PHE A 190 1.66 2.89 -14.16
CA PHE A 190 1.16 4.23 -13.96
C PHE A 190 1.64 5.15 -15.09
N LYS A 191 0.78 6.04 -15.60
CA LYS A 191 1.11 6.89 -16.77
C LYS A 191 2.39 7.70 -16.57
N TRP A 192 2.58 8.23 -15.36
CA TRP A 192 3.79 8.98 -15.03
C TRP A 192 5.09 8.20 -15.23
N GLU A 193 5.09 6.86 -15.12
CA GLU A 193 6.31 6.05 -15.28
C GLU A 193 6.95 6.29 -16.65
N LYS A 194 6.14 6.46 -17.71
CA LYS A 194 6.61 6.75 -19.08
C LYS A 194 6.48 8.23 -19.45
N GLU A 195 5.31 8.83 -19.20
CA GLU A 195 4.97 10.16 -19.68
C GLU A 195 5.64 11.27 -18.85
N HIS A 196 5.87 11.03 -17.55
CA HIS A 196 6.41 12.06 -16.67
C HIS A 196 7.29 11.49 -15.52
N PRO A 197 8.43 10.85 -15.82
CA PRO A 197 9.30 10.22 -14.81
C PRO A 197 9.88 11.22 -13.79
N ALA A 198 9.93 12.51 -14.15
CA ALA A 198 10.30 13.60 -13.24
C ALA A 198 9.36 13.74 -12.03
N LEU A 199 8.22 13.06 -12.00
CA LEU A 199 7.37 12.99 -10.81
C LEU A 199 8.07 12.38 -9.58
N LEU A 200 9.15 11.61 -9.76
CA LEU A 200 9.97 11.09 -8.66
C LEU A 200 10.73 12.20 -7.89
N SER A 201 11.19 13.22 -8.61
CA SER A 201 11.96 14.35 -8.08
C SER A 201 11.16 15.66 -8.12
N TRP A 202 9.83 15.55 -8.20
CA TRP A 202 8.93 16.66 -8.49
C TRP A 202 9.07 17.87 -7.55
N GLU A 203 9.47 19.02 -8.07
CA GLU A 203 9.65 20.26 -7.30
C GLU A 203 8.69 21.40 -7.68
N LYS A 204 8.06 21.35 -8.88
CA LYS A 204 7.19 22.41 -9.42
C LYS A 204 5.73 21.96 -9.50
N SER A 205 4.76 22.81 -9.16
CA SER A 205 3.34 22.41 -9.19
C SER A 205 2.82 22.17 -10.61
N LEU A 206 2.15 21.04 -10.81
CA LEU A 206 1.24 20.75 -11.92
C LEU A 206 -0.17 21.11 -11.46
N SER A 207 -1.10 21.27 -12.40
CA SER A 207 -2.51 21.32 -12.04
C SER A 207 -2.96 19.96 -11.50
N ASP A 208 -3.96 19.99 -10.61
CA ASP A 208 -4.53 18.79 -10.00
C ASP A 208 -5.04 17.80 -11.06
N ASP A 209 -5.66 18.28 -12.14
CA ASP A 209 -6.18 17.40 -13.20
C ASP A 209 -5.07 16.64 -13.94
N ILE A 210 -3.98 17.34 -14.28
CA ILE A 210 -2.83 16.71 -14.96
C ILE A 210 -2.18 15.70 -14.01
N LEU A 211 -1.95 16.10 -12.76
CA LEU A 211 -1.37 15.22 -11.75
C LEU A 211 -2.22 13.95 -11.58
N LEU A 212 -3.52 14.11 -11.33
CA LEU A 212 -4.40 12.97 -11.06
C LEU A 212 -4.50 12.04 -12.26
N SER A 213 -4.48 12.58 -13.50
CA SER A 213 -4.43 11.77 -14.73
C SER A 213 -3.16 10.93 -14.81
N LEU A 214 -2.00 11.53 -14.51
CA LEU A 214 -0.70 10.86 -14.55
C LEU A 214 -0.56 9.76 -13.48
N LEU A 215 -1.22 9.93 -12.34
CA LEU A 215 -1.20 8.97 -11.23
C LEU A 215 -2.14 7.79 -11.44
N GLN A 216 -3.01 7.78 -12.46
CA GLN A 216 -3.91 6.64 -12.64
C GLN A 216 -3.15 5.41 -13.19
N PRO A 217 -3.45 4.22 -12.65
CA PRO A 217 -2.94 2.97 -13.20
C PRO A 217 -3.65 2.69 -14.54
N HIS A 218 -2.97 1.98 -15.42
CA HIS A 218 -3.52 1.40 -16.64
C HIS A 218 -2.92 0.00 -16.83
N GLU A 219 -3.65 -0.84 -17.54
CA GLU A 219 -3.21 -2.20 -17.82
C GLU A 219 -1.89 -2.16 -18.59
N PHE A 220 -0.96 -3.00 -18.15
CA PHE A 220 0.33 -3.15 -18.81
C PHE A 220 0.13 -4.08 -20.01
N CYS A 221 0.18 -3.53 -21.22
CA CYS A 221 0.46 -4.32 -22.41
C CYS A 221 1.97 -4.37 -22.59
N GLU A 222 2.57 -5.51 -22.29
CA GLU A 222 3.92 -5.83 -22.72
C GLU A 222 3.88 -5.92 -24.26
N GLU A 223 4.31 -4.86 -24.93
CA GLU A 223 4.63 -4.97 -26.36
C GLU A 223 5.86 -5.87 -26.43
N ASN A 224 5.62 -7.17 -26.67
CA ASN A 224 6.69 -8.11 -26.98
C ASN A 224 7.38 -7.64 -28.26
N GLN A 225 8.51 -6.95 -28.11
CA GLN A 225 9.42 -6.73 -29.23
C GLN A 225 10.02 -8.08 -29.56
N TYR A 226 9.55 -8.66 -30.64
CA TYR A 226 10.10 -9.91 -31.17
C TYR A 226 11.54 -9.66 -31.61
N ASP A 227 12.49 -10.33 -30.95
CA ASP A 227 13.90 -10.33 -31.32
C ASP A 227 14.20 -11.58 -32.16
N ASP A 228 14.59 -11.33 -33.42
CA ASP A 228 14.97 -12.35 -34.39
C ASP A 228 16.20 -13.15 -33.95
N ASP A 229 17.11 -12.53 -33.20
CA ASP A 229 18.38 -13.13 -32.80
C ASP A 229 18.21 -14.00 -31.53
N GLU A 230 17.25 -13.65 -30.66
CA GLU A 230 16.98 -14.37 -29.41
C GLU A 230 15.99 -15.54 -29.61
N PHE A 231 15.05 -15.44 -30.56
CA PHE A 231 14.02 -16.45 -30.80
C PHE A 231 13.86 -16.83 -32.28
N PRO A 232 14.90 -17.40 -32.94
CA PRO A 232 14.90 -17.67 -34.37
C PRO A 232 13.84 -18.69 -34.82
N ASP A 233 13.39 -19.56 -33.90
CA ASP A 233 12.43 -20.63 -34.17
C ASP A 233 10.97 -20.22 -33.88
N TRP A 234 10.74 -19.01 -33.38
CA TRP A 234 9.38 -18.52 -33.11
C TRP A 234 8.74 -17.95 -34.38
N ALA A 235 7.42 -18.11 -34.49
CA ALA A 235 6.69 -17.53 -35.61
C ALA A 235 6.70 -16.00 -35.50
N LYS A 236 7.26 -15.32 -36.51
CA LYS A 236 7.23 -13.86 -36.60
C LYS A 236 5.79 -13.33 -36.50
N PRO A 237 5.51 -12.37 -35.62
CA PRO A 237 4.21 -11.70 -35.58
C PRO A 237 3.93 -11.03 -36.94
N THR A 238 2.78 -11.32 -37.54
CA THR A 238 2.34 -10.66 -38.78
C THR A 238 1.92 -9.22 -38.48
N ALA A 239 2.09 -8.30 -39.44
CA ALA A 239 1.80 -6.87 -39.27
C ALA A 239 0.34 -6.53 -38.88
N GLU A 240 -0.58 -7.49 -39.00
CA GLU A 240 -1.98 -7.34 -38.57
C GLU A 240 -2.16 -7.54 -37.05
N ALA A 241 -1.27 -8.28 -36.38
CA ALA A 241 -1.29 -8.45 -34.93
C ALA A 241 -0.87 -7.17 -34.18
N THR A 242 -0.14 -6.27 -34.84
CA THR A 242 0.29 -4.98 -34.29
C THR A 242 -0.82 -3.93 -34.27
N HIS A 243 -1.91 -4.12 -35.03
CA HIS A 243 -2.99 -3.15 -35.16
C HIS A 243 -4.26 -3.47 -34.35
N GLN A 244 -4.36 -4.64 -33.72
CA GLN A 244 -5.52 -4.99 -32.88
C GLN A 244 -5.47 -4.44 -31.44
N VAL A 245 -4.44 -3.66 -31.07
CA VAL A 245 -4.28 -3.09 -29.71
C VAL A 245 -4.65 -1.59 -29.65
N MET A 246 -5.19 -1.00 -30.72
CA MET A 246 -5.68 0.39 -30.72
C MET A 246 -7.19 0.49 -30.99
N GLY A 247 -8.01 -0.16 -30.17
CA GLY A 247 -9.46 -0.02 -30.14
C GLY A 247 -9.97 0.26 -28.74
#